data_AF-A0A852JIY8-F1
#
_entry.id   AF-A0A852JIY8-F1
#
_cell.length_a   1.000
_cell.length_b   1.000
_cell.length_c   1.000
_cell.angle_alpha   90.00
_cell.angle_beta   90.00
_cell.angle_gamma   90.00
#
_symmetry.space_group_name_H-M   'P 1'
#
loop_
_entity.id
_entity.type
_entity.pdbx_description
1 polymer ?
#
loop_
_entity_poly.entity_id
_entity_poly.type
_entity_poly.pdbx_seq_one_letter_code
_entity_poly.pdbx_strand_id
1 'polypeptide(L)'
;LHSFFSPAPAKKRGRSPEPGGDSEVAVSAAKKAKEAGGNASPALSAEQQERIRRNKEEARQRLAERNVPPGFGDSWRRQLAGEFSKPYFVEVSG
;
A
#
# COMPACT_ATOMS: atom_id res chain seq x y z
N LEU A 1 -37.75 12.21 0.34
CA LEU A 1 -36.30 11.93 0.35
C LEU A 1 -35.93 11.37 1.72
N HIS A 2 -35.51 10.11 1.82
CA HIS A 2 -34.98 9.55 3.05
C HIS A 2 -33.45 9.54 2.96
N SER A 3 -32.80 10.29 3.85
CA SER A 3 -31.35 10.22 4.02
C SER A 3 -30.98 8.88 4.65
N PHE A 4 -30.21 8.06 3.95
CA PHE A 4 -29.76 6.74 4.42
C PHE A 4 -28.54 6.78 5.33
N PHE A 5 -27.97 7.96 5.58
CA PHE A 5 -26.81 8.14 6.45
C PHE A 5 -27.19 8.99 7.66
N SER A 6 -27.90 8.37 8.61
CA SER A 6 -27.92 8.86 9.99
C SER A 6 -26.73 8.25 10.74
N PRO A 7 -25.92 9.04 11.47
CA PRO A 7 -24.84 8.48 12.27
C PRO A 7 -25.44 7.66 13.42
N ALA A 8 -25.16 6.35 13.43
CA ALA A 8 -25.58 5.48 14.53
C ALA A 8 -24.74 5.76 15.79
N PRO A 9 -25.33 5.67 17.01
CA PRO A 9 -24.59 5.89 18.25
C PRO A 9 -23.51 4.82 18.44
N ALA A 10 -22.31 5.26 18.87
CA ALA A 10 -21.15 4.41 19.05
C ALA A 10 -21.37 3.35 20.15
N LYS A 11 -21.49 2.07 19.76
CA LYS A 11 -21.39 0.95 20.69
C LYS A 11 -19.93 0.80 21.13
N LYS A 12 -19.64 1.07 22.41
CA LYS A 12 -18.37 0.74 23.05
C LYS A 12 -18.18 -0.78 23.02
N ARG A 13 -17.32 -1.29 22.13
CA ARG A 13 -16.86 -2.68 22.16
C ARG A 13 -15.88 -2.83 23.33
N GLY A 14 -16.23 -3.68 24.30
CA GLY A 14 -15.35 -4.07 25.39
C GLY A 14 -14.11 -4.79 24.88
N ARG A 15 -12.97 -4.49 25.51
CA ARG A 15 -11.66 -5.09 25.24
C ARG A 15 -11.68 -6.56 25.68
N SER A 16 -11.34 -7.47 24.78
CA SER A 16 -11.13 -8.91 25.03
C SER A 16 -9.67 -9.23 24.67
N PRO A 17 -8.95 -10.10 25.41
CA PRO A 17 -7.50 -10.04 25.55
C PRO A 17 -6.73 -10.57 24.33
N GLU A 18 -5.66 -9.86 24.00
CA GLU A 18 -4.64 -10.18 23.00
C GLU A 18 -3.78 -11.39 23.46
N PRO A 19 -3.33 -12.27 22.55
CA PRO A 19 -1.99 -12.82 22.62
C PRO A 19 -1.05 -11.92 21.80
N GLY A 20 -0.10 -11.31 22.49
CA GLY A 20 0.85 -10.37 21.94
C GLY A 20 1.69 -10.93 20.78
N GLY A 21 1.97 -10.04 19.85
CA GLY A 21 3.09 -10.07 18.93
C GLY A 21 3.51 -8.63 18.75
N ASP A 22 4.33 -8.16 19.69
CA ASP A 22 4.86 -6.80 19.76
C ASP A 22 5.70 -6.45 18.53
N SER A 23 5.86 -5.14 18.36
CA SER A 23 6.86 -4.45 17.56
C SER A 23 6.42 -3.99 16.17
N GLU A 24 5.77 -2.82 16.20
CA GLU A 24 6.17 -1.64 15.42
C GLU A 24 7.44 -1.78 14.56
N VAL A 25 7.38 -1.40 13.27
CA VAL A 25 8.04 -0.15 12.81
C VAL A 25 7.55 0.27 11.43
N ALA A 26 7.14 1.54 11.37
CA ALA A 26 7.41 2.49 10.30
C ALA A 26 7.10 2.10 8.84
N VAL A 27 5.99 2.67 8.37
CA VAL A 27 5.89 3.22 7.01
C VAL A 27 7.10 4.14 6.78
N SER A 28 7.98 3.78 5.85
CA SER A 28 8.97 4.69 5.29
C SER A 28 9.28 4.28 3.86
N ALA A 29 8.80 5.10 2.93
CA ALA A 29 9.22 5.09 1.55
C ALA A 29 10.69 5.54 1.49
N ALA A 30 11.57 4.72 0.92
CA ALA A 30 12.81 5.20 0.34
C ALA A 30 13.31 4.20 -0.73
N LYS A 31 13.41 4.74 -1.94
CA LYS A 31 14.11 4.24 -3.11
C LYS A 31 15.50 3.72 -2.72
N LYS A 32 15.88 2.54 -3.22
CA LYS A 32 17.31 2.22 -3.37
C LYS A 32 17.58 1.43 -4.63
N ALA A 33 18.46 2.03 -5.42
CA ALA A 33 19.06 1.49 -6.60
C ALA A 33 19.75 0.15 -6.32
N LYS A 34 19.93 -0.59 -7.41
CA LYS A 34 20.69 -1.82 -7.51
C LYS A 34 22.12 -1.60 -7.01
N GLU A 35 22.40 -2.03 -5.78
CA GLU A 35 23.73 -2.47 -5.38
C GLU A 35 23.64 -3.88 -4.79
N ALA A 36 24.37 -4.80 -5.41
CA ALA A 36 24.65 -6.10 -4.86
C ALA A 36 25.58 -5.90 -3.66
N GLY A 37 25.05 -5.97 -2.43
CA GLY A 37 25.88 -5.95 -1.24
C GLY A 37 25.14 -5.63 0.04
N GLY A 38 24.98 -6.64 0.91
CA GLY A 38 25.06 -6.41 2.35
C GLY A 38 23.77 -6.13 3.13
N ASN A 39 22.62 -6.68 2.74
CA ASN A 39 21.64 -7.18 3.70
C ASN A 39 20.74 -8.19 2.98
N ALA A 40 21.20 -9.43 2.87
CA ALA A 40 20.43 -10.47 2.20
C ALA A 40 19.22 -10.80 3.08
N SER A 41 18.05 -10.25 2.74
CA SER A 41 16.79 -10.86 3.17
C SER A 41 16.86 -12.35 2.86
N PRO A 42 16.31 -13.21 3.74
CA PRO A 42 16.36 -14.65 3.51
C PRO A 42 15.86 -14.97 2.11
N ALA A 43 16.62 -15.80 1.39
CA ALA A 43 16.25 -16.22 0.05
C ALA A 43 14.88 -16.92 0.11
N LEU A 44 13.98 -16.51 -0.78
CA LEU A 44 12.64 -17.10 -0.87
C LEU A 44 12.73 -18.58 -1.23
N SER A 45 11.85 -19.40 -0.65
CA SER A 45 11.68 -20.79 -1.05
C SER A 45 11.16 -20.89 -2.48
N ALA A 46 11.42 -22.01 -3.16
CA ALA A 46 10.95 -22.25 -4.53
C ALA A 46 9.42 -22.12 -4.65
N GLU A 47 8.68 -22.61 -3.65
CA GLU A 47 7.23 -22.49 -3.59
C GLU A 47 6.79 -21.01 -3.48
N GLN A 48 7.48 -20.21 -2.67
CA GLN A 48 7.20 -18.79 -2.54
C GLN A 48 7.44 -18.05 -3.86
N GLN A 49 8.50 -18.38 -4.58
CA GLN A 49 8.80 -17.81 -5.89
C GLN A 49 7.70 -18.15 -6.91
N GLU A 50 7.22 -19.39 -6.92
CA GLU A 50 6.13 -19.79 -7.81
C GLU A 50 4.83 -19.05 -7.49
N ARG A 51 4.49 -18.91 -6.21
CA ARG A 51 3.33 -18.13 -5.75
C ARG A 51 3.43 -16.67 -6.18
N ILE A 52 4.60 -16.05 -6.04
CA ILE A 52 4.85 -14.68 -6.49
C ILE A 52 4.70 -14.58 -8.01
N ARG A 53 5.29 -15.52 -8.77
CA ARG A 53 5.19 -15.55 -10.24
C ARG A 53 3.72 -15.57 -10.68
N ARG A 54 2.94 -16.51 -10.12
CA ARG A 54 1.52 -16.66 -10.41
C ARG A 54 0.71 -15.42 -10.03
N ASN A 55 0.89 -14.91 -8.81
CA ASN A 55 0.18 -13.70 -8.37
C ASN A 55 0.50 -12.50 -9.26
N LYS A 56 1.75 -12.37 -9.71
CA LYS A 56 2.18 -11.29 -10.60
C LYS A 56 1.53 -11.40 -11.98
N GLU A 57 1.35 -12.59 -12.50
CA GLU A 57 0.63 -12.84 -13.75
C GLU A 57 -0.87 -12.55 -13.60
N GLU A 58 -1.50 -13.07 -12.56
CA GLU A 58 -2.91 -12.82 -12.25
C GLU A 58 -3.18 -11.32 -12.04
N ALA A 59 -2.29 -10.59 -11.34
CA ALA A 59 -2.41 -9.16 -11.14
C ALA A 59 -2.31 -8.38 -12.47
N ARG A 60 -1.44 -8.80 -13.39
CA ARG A 60 -1.36 -8.21 -14.74
C ARG A 60 -2.64 -8.46 -15.52
N GLN A 61 -3.16 -9.68 -15.47
CA GLN A 61 -4.40 -10.03 -16.16
C GLN A 61 -5.57 -9.20 -15.62
N ARG A 62 -5.72 -9.13 -14.29
CA ARG A 62 -6.73 -8.27 -13.64
C ARG A 62 -6.58 -6.81 -13.98
N LEU A 63 -5.35 -6.31 -14.10
CA LEU A 63 -5.11 -4.92 -14.48
C LEU A 63 -5.50 -4.65 -15.95
N ALA A 64 -5.22 -5.59 -16.85
CA ALA A 64 -5.60 -5.51 -18.27
C ALA A 64 -7.13 -5.58 -18.46
N GLU A 65 -7.81 -6.39 -17.65
CA GLU A 65 -9.28 -6.51 -17.65
C GLU A 65 -9.99 -5.35 -16.93
N ARG A 66 -9.25 -4.55 -16.15
CA ARG A 66 -9.86 -3.52 -15.32
C ARG A 66 -10.35 -2.36 -16.16
N ASN A 67 -11.67 -2.16 -16.18
CA ASN A 67 -12.30 -0.93 -16.63
C ASN A 67 -12.23 0.12 -15.50
N VAL A 68 -11.20 0.97 -15.54
CA VAL A 68 -11.03 2.04 -14.57
C VAL A 68 -12.06 3.15 -14.85
N PRO A 69 -12.89 3.54 -13.86
CA PRO A 69 -13.79 4.66 -14.05
C PRO A 69 -13.00 5.94 -14.41
N PRO A 70 -13.51 6.76 -15.34
CA PRO A 70 -12.94 8.06 -15.61
C PRO A 70 -12.77 8.87 -14.31
N GLY A 71 -11.58 9.43 -14.11
CA GLY A 71 -11.25 10.23 -12.93
C GLY A 71 -10.84 9.43 -11.68
N PHE A 72 -10.66 8.12 -11.78
CA PHE A 72 -10.09 7.35 -10.67
C PHE A 72 -8.71 7.88 -10.28
N GLY A 73 -8.63 8.39 -9.05
CA GLY A 73 -7.41 8.93 -8.46
C GLY A 73 -7.19 10.43 -8.67
N ASP A 74 -8.05 11.11 -9.42
CA ASP A 74 -7.94 12.56 -9.62
C ASP A 74 -8.15 13.35 -8.32
N SER A 75 -8.99 12.86 -7.41
CA SER A 75 -9.28 13.53 -6.14
C SER A 75 -8.02 13.69 -5.27
N TRP A 76 -7.33 12.58 -4.97
CA TRP A 76 -6.09 12.63 -4.18
C TRP A 76 -4.92 13.18 -4.99
N ARG A 77 -4.86 12.93 -6.31
CA ARG A 77 -3.81 13.50 -7.17
C ARG A 77 -3.85 15.02 -7.17
N ARG A 78 -5.03 15.62 -7.33
CA ARG A 78 -5.21 17.09 -7.29
C ARG A 78 -4.84 17.65 -5.94
N GLN A 79 -5.27 17.00 -4.86
CA GLN A 79 -4.95 17.43 -3.49
C GLN A 79 -3.44 17.38 -3.19
N LEU A 80 -2.72 16.40 -3.75
CA LEU A 80 -1.29 16.22 -3.54
C LEU A 80 -0.42 16.88 -4.63
N ALA A 81 -1.00 17.49 -5.66
CA ALA A 81 -0.27 18.01 -6.82
C ALA A 81 0.84 19.00 -6.43
N GLY A 82 0.57 19.88 -5.46
CA GLY A 82 1.55 20.84 -4.96
C GLY A 82 2.67 20.21 -4.12
N GLU A 83 2.45 19.05 -3.51
CA GLU A 83 3.46 18.34 -2.70
C GLU A 83 4.57 17.76 -3.58
N PHE A 84 4.22 17.26 -4.77
CA PHE A 84 5.20 16.68 -5.71
C PHE A 84 6.21 17.69 -6.26
N SER A 85 5.95 19.00 -6.14
CA SER A 85 6.87 20.05 -6.59
C SER A 85 7.85 20.48 -5.49
N LYS A 86 7.69 19.98 -4.26
CA LYS A 86 8.55 20.38 -3.13
C LYS A 86 9.89 19.63 -3.20
N PRO A 87 11.00 20.27 -2.80
CA PRO A 87 12.35 19.73 -2.97
C PRO A 87 12.53 18.35 -2.31
N TYR A 88 11.93 18.15 -1.13
CA TYR A 88 12.00 16.87 -0.42
C TYR A 88 11.39 15.69 -1.18
N PHE A 89 10.48 15.92 -2.15
CA PHE A 89 9.92 14.86 -3.01
C PHE A 89 10.86 14.49 -4.17
N VAL A 90 11.70 15.45 -4.59
CA VAL A 90 12.69 15.28 -5.66
C VAL A 90 13.99 14.69 -5.11
N GLU A 91 14.29 14.99 -3.84
CA GLU A 91 15.54 14.66 -3.15
C GLU A 91 15.70 13.17 -2.80
N VAL A 92 14.63 12.38 -2.79
CA VAL A 92 14.70 10.90 -2.58
C VAL A 92 15.21 10.17 -3.84
N SER A 93 15.68 10.91 -4.84
CA SER A 93 16.11 10.34 -6.12
C SER A 93 17.58 9.99 -6.28
N GLY A 94 18.42 10.26 -5.27
CA GLY A 94 19.85 9.90 -5.23
C GLY A 94 20.11 8.48 -4.76
#